data_AF-A0A1Q7MG10-F1
#
_entry.id   AF-A0A1Q7MG10-F1
#
_cell.length_a   1.000
_cell.length_b   1.000
_cell.length_c   1.000
_cell.angle_alpha   90.00
_cell.angle_beta   90.00
_cell.angle_gamma   90.00
#
_symmetry.space_group_name_H-M   'P 1'
#
loop_
_entity.id
_entity.type
_entity.pdbx_description
1 polymer ?
#
loop_
_entity_poly.entity_id
_entity_poly.type
_entity_poly.pdbx_seq_one_letter_code
_entity_poly.pdbx_strand_id
1 'polypeptide(L)'
;MARDADLSLLISTIYFSKGEIKGRKRLQKTVCILKYAHNIPFDFNFRPYFYGPYSEQLADAMNVLEAVGLVVEVEDPLPSGIIQYDYFLTKKGDKVAEDIVSKRVHDKNLLSTLKTAVAKISSLETSDLVVMAKSVIQ
;
A
#
# COMPACT_ATOMS: atom_id res chain seq x y z
N MET A 1 15.43 7.70 -8.79
CA MET A 1 16.14 7.53 -7.51
C MET A 1 15.19 7.43 -6.32
N ALA A 2 14.37 8.44 -5.97
CA ALA A 2 13.34 8.32 -4.92
C ALA A 2 12.08 7.55 -5.39
N ARG A 3 11.55 7.93 -6.55
CA ARG A 3 10.29 7.38 -7.11
C ARG A 3 10.35 5.86 -7.40
N ASP A 4 11.51 5.34 -7.78
CA ASP A 4 11.71 3.91 -8.06
C ASP A 4 11.72 3.07 -6.77
N ALA A 5 12.23 3.64 -5.67
CA ALA A 5 12.24 3.00 -4.36
C ALA A 5 10.81 2.91 -3.80
N ASP A 6 10.02 3.98 -3.92
CA ASP A 6 8.60 3.99 -3.52
C ASP A 6 7.78 2.95 -4.29
N LEU A 7 7.93 2.87 -5.61
CA LEU A 7 7.23 1.87 -6.42
C LEU A 7 7.61 0.44 -6.01
N SER A 8 8.89 0.21 -5.70
CA SER A 8 9.38 -1.08 -5.21
C SER A 8 8.81 -1.44 -3.83
N LEU A 9 8.70 -0.47 -2.92
CA LEU A 9 8.09 -0.67 -1.59
C LEU A 9 6.59 -0.89 -1.70
N LEU A 10 5.93 -0.17 -2.61
CA LEU A 10 4.49 -0.25 -2.83
C LEU A 10 4.10 -1.62 -3.40
N ILE A 11 4.78 -2.11 -4.43
CA ILE A 11 4.51 -3.44 -4.97
C ILE A 11 4.81 -4.55 -3.94
N SER A 12 5.87 -4.40 -3.14
CA SER A 12 6.19 -5.32 -2.03
C SER A 12 5.11 -5.29 -0.94
N THR A 13 4.51 -4.13 -0.69
CA THR A 13 3.41 -3.97 0.28
C THR A 13 2.18 -4.75 -0.17
N ILE A 14 1.79 -4.63 -1.45
CA ILE A 14 0.66 -5.38 -2.00
C ILE A 14 0.96 -6.88 -1.97
N TYR A 15 2.18 -7.29 -2.33
CA TYR A 15 2.62 -8.69 -2.27
C TYR A 15 2.49 -9.29 -0.86
N PHE A 16 2.98 -8.59 0.18
CA PHE A 16 2.82 -9.04 1.56
C PHE A 16 1.38 -8.97 2.07
N SER A 17 0.50 -8.21 1.42
CA SER A 17 -0.95 -8.21 1.63
C SER A 17 -1.65 -9.35 0.87
N LYS A 18 -0.93 -10.45 0.59
CA LYS A 18 -1.41 -11.60 -0.20
C LYS A 18 -1.77 -11.25 -1.64
N GLY A 19 -1.13 -10.23 -2.20
CA GLY A 19 -1.33 -9.78 -3.56
C GLY A 19 -2.58 -8.93 -3.78
N GLU A 20 -3.32 -8.57 -2.72
CA GLU A 20 -4.53 -7.75 -2.83
C GLU A 20 -4.63 -6.68 -1.74
N ILE A 21 -5.21 -5.54 -2.09
CA ILE A 21 -5.66 -4.53 -1.13
C ILE A 21 -7.05 -4.06 -1.53
N LYS A 22 -8.01 -4.31 -0.64
CA LYS A 22 -9.41 -3.98 -0.88
C LYS A 22 -9.70 -2.51 -0.56
N GLY A 23 -9.91 -1.70 -1.59
CA GLY A 23 -10.31 -0.30 -1.49
C GLY A 23 -9.15 0.70 -1.50
N ARG A 24 -9.28 1.73 -2.34
CA ARG A 24 -8.42 2.95 -2.35
C ARG A 24 -8.20 3.56 -0.97
N LYS A 25 -9.26 3.65 -0.15
CA LYS A 25 -9.17 4.20 1.21
C LYS A 25 -8.25 3.35 2.08
N ARG A 26 -8.38 2.03 2.03
CA ARG A 26 -7.55 1.09 2.78
C ARG A 26 -6.09 1.23 2.39
N LEU A 27 -5.80 1.26 1.08
CA LEU A 27 -4.45 1.47 0.57
C LEU A 27 -3.80 2.75 1.15
N GLN A 28 -4.51 3.88 1.08
CA GLN A 28 -4.03 5.16 1.60
C GLN A 28 -3.70 5.09 3.10
N LYS A 29 -4.54 4.41 3.90
CA LYS A 29 -4.27 4.28 5.35
C LYS A 29 -3.14 3.29 5.63
N THR A 30 -3.08 2.17 4.92
CA THR A 30 -2.00 1.19 5.04
C THR A 30 -0.64 1.85 4.82
N VAL A 31 -0.43 2.53 3.71
CA VAL A 31 0.87 3.16 3.40
C VAL A 31 1.20 4.29 4.37
N CYS A 32 0.19 5.07 4.80
CA CYS A 32 0.35 6.09 5.82
C CYS A 32 0.87 5.49 7.16
N ILE A 33 0.23 4.43 7.65
CA ILE A 33 0.61 3.77 8.89
C ILE A 33 2.00 3.14 8.75
N LEU A 34 2.30 2.49 7.63
CA LEU A 34 3.64 1.95 7.36
C LEU A 34 4.71 3.03 7.42
N LYS A 35 4.46 4.19 6.80
CA LYS A 35 5.41 5.31 6.83
C LYS A 35 5.64 5.83 8.25
N TYR A 36 4.59 6.24 8.95
CA TYR A 36 4.73 7.00 10.19
C TYR A 36 4.81 6.15 11.46
N ALA A 37 4.13 5.00 11.53
CA ALA A 37 4.16 4.13 12.70
C ALA A 37 5.28 3.07 12.63
N HIS A 38 5.65 2.65 11.43
CA HIS A 38 6.65 1.59 11.22
C HIS A 38 7.95 2.08 10.58
N ASN A 39 8.09 3.39 10.36
CA ASN A 39 9.27 4.02 9.78
C ASN A 39 9.69 3.39 8.43
N ILE A 40 8.72 2.90 7.65
CA ILE A 40 9.00 2.46 6.28
C ILE A 40 9.31 3.71 5.44
N PRO A 41 10.44 3.75 4.71
CA PRO A 41 10.95 4.96 4.07
C PRO A 41 10.20 5.24 2.76
N PHE A 42 8.90 5.48 2.85
CA PHE A 42 8.10 6.03 1.77
C PHE A 42 8.32 7.54 1.70
N ASP A 43 8.58 8.08 0.51
CA ASP A 43 8.73 9.52 0.32
C ASP A 43 7.39 10.25 0.13
N PHE A 44 6.28 9.50 0.05
CA PHE A 44 4.93 10.05 -0.10
C PHE A 44 4.56 11.06 0.98
N ASN A 45 4.17 12.26 0.56
CA ASN A 45 3.63 13.28 1.44
C ASN A 45 2.15 13.02 1.68
N PHE A 46 1.78 12.90 2.96
CA PHE A 46 0.40 12.76 3.39
C PHE A 46 -0.09 14.08 3.96
N ARG A 47 -1.23 14.56 3.48
CA ARG A 47 -1.89 15.75 4.02
C ARG A 47 -3.05 15.32 4.90
N PRO A 48 -3.28 15.99 6.05
CA PRO A 48 -4.51 15.81 6.81
C PRO A 48 -5.72 16.10 5.93
N TYR A 49 -6.72 15.22 5.98
CA TYR A 49 -7.98 15.36 5.25
C TYR A 49 -9.13 14.95 6.16
N PHE A 50 -10.35 15.42 5.88
CA PHE A 50 -11.51 15.19 6.74
C PHE A 50 -11.75 13.70 7.05
N TYR A 51 -11.54 12.83 6.04
CA TYR A 51 -11.66 11.37 6.15
C TYR A 51 -10.33 10.67 6.49
N GLY A 52 -9.41 11.39 7.12
CA GLY A 52 -8.06 10.97 7.47
C GLY A 52 -7.06 11.22 6.33
N PRO A 53 -5.75 11.02 6.59
CA PRO A 53 -4.68 11.46 5.71
C PRO A 53 -4.72 10.85 4.31
N TYR A 54 -4.31 11.64 3.33
CA TYR A 54 -4.31 11.28 1.91
C TYR A 54 -3.02 11.74 1.23
N SER A 55 -2.52 10.93 0.31
CA SER A 55 -1.38 11.26 -0.56
C SER A 55 -1.77 11.10 -2.03
N GLU A 56 -1.71 12.20 -2.77
CA GLU A 56 -1.87 12.23 -4.23
C GLU A 56 -0.71 11.51 -4.92
N GLN A 57 0.51 11.65 -4.40
CA GLN A 57 1.70 10.97 -4.91
C GLN A 57 1.57 9.44 -4.84
N LEU A 58 0.92 8.91 -3.80
CA LEU A 58 0.59 7.49 -3.69
C LEU A 58 -0.44 7.07 -4.74
N ALA A 59 -1.47 7.90 -4.99
CA ALA A 59 -2.46 7.63 -6.02
C ALA A 59 -1.81 7.59 -7.42
N ASP A 60 -0.93 8.56 -7.71
CA ASP A 60 -0.15 8.59 -8.95
C ASP A 60 0.78 7.37 -9.08
N ALA A 61 1.38 6.91 -7.98
CA ALA A 61 2.21 5.72 -7.98
C ALA A 61 1.41 4.46 -8.34
N MET A 62 0.17 4.33 -7.85
CA MET A 62 -0.72 3.24 -8.25
C MET A 62 -1.10 3.31 -9.73
N ASN A 63 -1.43 4.51 -10.24
CA ASN A 63 -1.70 4.70 -11.67
C ASN A 63 -0.51 4.27 -12.53
N VAL A 64 0.73 4.55 -12.09
CA VAL A 64 1.94 4.08 -12.77
C VAL A 64 2.04 2.56 -12.75
N LEU A 65 1.85 1.91 -11.59
CA LEU A 65 1.89 0.44 -11.48
C LEU A 65 0.84 -0.25 -12.34
N GLU A 66 -0.35 0.35 -12.44
CA GLU A 66 -1.41 -0.10 -13.34
C GLU A 66 -1.03 0.08 -14.81
N ALA A 67 -0.56 1.27 -15.19
CA ALA A 67 -0.16 1.57 -16.57
C ALA A 67 0.94 0.63 -17.10
N VAL A 68 1.86 0.18 -16.24
CA VAL A 68 2.90 -0.80 -16.62
C VAL A 68 2.47 -2.27 -16.48
N GLY A 69 1.21 -2.50 -16.08
CA GLY A 69 0.59 -3.82 -15.98
C GLY A 69 1.07 -4.67 -14.80
N LEU A 70 1.55 -4.05 -13.72
CA LEU A 70 1.97 -4.75 -12.50
C LEU A 70 0.82 -4.90 -11.51
N VAL A 71 -0.09 -3.93 -11.47
CA VAL A 71 -1.32 -3.96 -10.68
C VAL A 71 -2.51 -3.85 -11.63
N VAL A 72 -3.65 -4.39 -11.23
CA VAL A 72 -4.95 -4.11 -11.84
C VAL A 72 -5.89 -3.57 -10.76
N GLU A 73 -6.65 -2.52 -11.10
CA GLU A 73 -7.77 -2.05 -10.30
C GLU A 73 -9.06 -2.68 -10.82
N VAL A 74 -9.88 -3.21 -9.90
CA VAL A 74 -11.16 -3.84 -10.22
C VAL A 74 -12.26 -3.17 -9.41
N GLU A 75 -13.37 -2.85 -10.07
CA GLU A 75 -14.58 -2.38 -9.41
C GLU A 75 -15.29 -3.54 -8.71
N ASP A 76 -15.52 -3.39 -7.41
CA ASP A 76 -16.28 -4.30 -6.54
C ASP A 76 -17.55 -3.60 -6.04
N PRO A 77 -18.72 -3.87 -6.64
CA PRO A 77 -20.00 -3.32 -6.19
C PRO A 77 -20.40 -3.91 -4.84
N LEU A 78 -20.45 -3.07 -3.79
CA LEU A 78 -20.87 -3.49 -2.47
C LEU A 78 -22.40 -3.52 -2.33
N PRO A 79 -22.96 -4.34 -1.41
CA PRO A 79 -24.40 -4.37 -1.13
C PRO A 79 -25.01 -3.02 -0.70
N SER A 80 -24.19 -2.08 -0.24
CA SER A 80 -24.60 -0.71 0.11
C SER A 80 -24.88 0.19 -1.11
N GLY A 81 -24.64 -0.30 -2.33
CA GLY A 81 -24.71 0.51 -3.56
C GLY A 81 -23.46 1.36 -3.81
N ILE A 82 -22.42 1.20 -2.99
CA ILE A 82 -21.13 1.88 -3.16
C ILE A 82 -20.23 0.99 -4.02
N ILE A 83 -19.57 1.58 -5.02
CA ILE A 83 -18.52 0.92 -5.79
C ILE A 83 -17.20 1.07 -5.04
N GLN A 84 -16.58 -0.04 -4.70
CA GLN A 84 -15.23 -0.11 -4.16
C GLN A 84 -14.23 -0.40 -5.27
N TYR A 85 -13.02 0.13 -5.16
CA TYR A 85 -11.93 -0.09 -6.12
C TYR A 85 -10.83 -0.90 -5.44
N ASP A 86 -10.70 -2.16 -5.84
CA ASP A 86 -9.78 -3.14 -5.26
C ASP A 86 -8.56 -3.32 -6.15
N TYR A 87 -7.39 -3.40 -5.52
CA TYR A 87 -6.13 -3.57 -6.23
C TYR A 87 -5.62 -5.00 -6.10
N PHE A 88 -5.22 -5.58 -7.23
CA PHE A 88 -4.63 -6.92 -7.31
C PHE A 88 -3.30 -6.89 -8.04
N LEU A 89 -2.32 -7.66 -7.59
CA LEU A 89 -1.13 -7.93 -8.41
C LEU A 89 -1.54 -8.74 -9.64
N THR A 90 -1.03 -8.32 -10.80
CA THR A 90 -1.10 -9.18 -11.99
C THR A 90 -0.07 -10.31 -11.87
N LYS A 91 -0.16 -11.33 -12.73
CA LYS A 91 0.90 -12.37 -12.81
C LYS A 91 2.30 -11.78 -13.05
N LYS A 92 2.38 -10.65 -13.77
CA LYS A 92 3.63 -9.92 -14.00
C LYS A 92 4.06 -9.19 -12.72
N GLY A 93 3.13 -8.53 -12.05
CA GLY A 93 3.37 -7.85 -10.78
C GLY A 93 3.87 -8.77 -9.68
N ASP A 94 3.26 -9.95 -9.55
CA ASP A 94 3.63 -10.96 -8.56
C ASP A 94 5.09 -11.42 -8.74
N LYS A 95 5.48 -11.78 -9.97
CA LYS A 95 6.88 -12.13 -10.30
C LYS A 95 7.85 -10.98 -10.02
N VAL A 96 7.48 -9.75 -10.37
CA VAL A 96 8.33 -8.57 -10.12
C VAL A 96 8.47 -8.32 -8.62
N ALA A 97 7.41 -8.48 -7.84
CA ALA A 97 7.45 -8.33 -6.40
C ALA A 97 8.32 -9.42 -5.74
N GLU A 98 8.17 -10.67 -6.15
CA GLU A 98 9.01 -11.79 -5.70
C GLU A 98 10.49 -11.54 -6.00
N ASP A 99 10.80 -11.08 -7.22
CA ASP A 99 12.15 -10.68 -7.63
C ASP A 99 12.71 -9.54 -6.76
N ILE A 100 11.91 -8.51 -6.45
CA ILE A 100 12.34 -7.39 -5.61
C ILE A 100 12.62 -7.87 -4.18
N VAL A 101 11.71 -8.65 -3.60
CA VAL A 101 11.83 -9.19 -2.23
C VAL A 101 13.03 -10.13 -2.13
N SER A 102 13.25 -10.98 -3.14
CA SER A 102 14.38 -11.92 -3.17
C SER A 102 15.72 -11.25 -3.43
N LYS A 103 15.79 -10.14 -4.18
CA LYS A 103 17.05 -9.40 -4.44
C LYS A 103 17.45 -8.45 -3.31
N ARG A 104 16.49 -7.97 -2.51
CA ARG A 104 16.72 -7.07 -1.36
C ARG A 104 17.24 -7.79 -0.09
N VAL A 105 17.97 -8.90 -0.24
CA VAL A 105 18.54 -9.71 0.87
C VAL A 105 19.44 -8.89 1.82
N HIS A 106 20.01 -7.79 1.34
CA HIS A 106 20.88 -6.92 2.14
C HIS A 106 20.11 -5.98 3.08
N ASP A 107 18.81 -5.81 2.88
CA ASP A 107 17.93 -4.95 3.68
C ASP A 107 16.89 -5.79 4.46
N LYS A 108 17.35 -6.93 4.99
CA LYS A 108 16.51 -7.92 5.71
C LYS A 108 15.67 -7.29 6.82
N ASN A 109 16.22 -6.28 7.52
CA ASN A 109 15.50 -5.60 8.60
C ASN A 109 14.31 -4.81 8.05
N LEU A 110 14.49 -4.05 6.96
CA LEU A 110 13.39 -3.32 6.36
C LEU A 110 12.29 -4.25 5.83
N LEU A 111 12.66 -5.32 5.11
CA LEU A 111 11.69 -6.26 4.55
C LEU A 111 10.95 -7.05 5.63
N SER A 112 11.62 -7.45 6.71
CA SER A 112 10.97 -8.13 7.83
C SER A 112 10.02 -7.21 8.57
N THR A 113 10.42 -5.96 8.86
CA THR A 113 9.52 -4.95 9.43
C THR A 113 8.33 -4.70 8.53
N LEU A 114 8.54 -4.52 7.22
CA LEU A 114 7.46 -4.33 6.25
C LEU A 114 6.49 -5.52 6.26
N LYS A 115 7.00 -6.74 6.15
CA LYS A 115 6.18 -7.97 6.15
C LYS A 115 5.36 -8.09 7.43
N THR A 116 5.98 -7.90 8.59
CA THR A 116 5.28 -7.97 9.89
C THR A 116 4.25 -6.86 10.05
N ALA A 117 4.57 -5.64 9.64
CA ALA A 117 3.66 -4.51 9.71
C ALA A 117 2.45 -4.69 8.77
N VAL A 118 2.69 -5.11 7.52
CA VAL A 118 1.62 -5.41 6.56
C VAL A 118 0.74 -6.54 7.06
N ALA A 119 1.30 -7.61 7.63
CA ALA A 119 0.51 -8.69 8.22
C ALA A 119 -0.43 -8.16 9.32
N LYS A 120 0.06 -7.32 10.23
CA LYS A 120 -0.75 -6.69 11.29
C LYS A 120 -1.83 -5.77 10.72
N ILE A 121 -1.49 -4.92 9.75
CA ILE A 121 -2.44 -3.98 9.14
C ILE A 121 -3.52 -4.74 8.35
N SER A 122 -3.13 -5.79 7.63
CA SER A 122 -4.03 -6.58 6.79
C SER A 122 -5.13 -7.30 7.59
N SER A 123 -4.88 -7.62 8.87
CA SER A 123 -5.87 -8.23 9.76
C SER A 123 -6.84 -7.24 10.41
N LEU A 124 -6.65 -5.93 10.22
CA LEU A 124 -7.49 -4.90 10.84
C LEU A 124 -8.59 -4.42 9.90
N GLU A 125 -9.71 -4.01 10.49
CA GLU A 125 -10.81 -3.42 9.75
C GLU A 125 -10.45 -2.03 9.24
N THR A 126 -11.04 -1.64 8.10
CA THR A 126 -10.73 -0.36 7.46
C THR A 126 -11.06 0.84 8.35
N SER A 127 -12.08 0.72 9.23
CA SER A 127 -12.41 1.74 10.24
C SER A 127 -11.25 2.00 11.19
N ASP A 128 -10.61 0.93 11.68
CA ASP A 128 -9.50 1.02 12.65
C ASP A 128 -8.28 1.66 11.99
N LEU A 129 -8.03 1.35 10.72
CA LEU A 129 -6.97 1.98 9.94
C LEU A 129 -7.19 3.50 9.81
N VAL A 130 -8.43 3.96 9.66
CA VAL A 130 -8.72 5.40 9.59
C VAL A 130 -8.42 6.07 10.92
N VAL A 131 -8.77 5.45 12.05
CA VAL A 131 -8.48 5.99 13.39
C VAL A 131 -6.97 6.06 13.63
N MET A 132 -6.24 4.97 13.38
CA MET A 132 -4.79 4.94 13.55
C MET A 132 -4.07 5.92 12.61
N ALA A 133 -4.49 6.01 11.36
CA ALA A 133 -3.87 6.94 10.41
C ALA A 133 -4.04 8.41 10.84
N LYS A 134 -5.14 8.75 11.52
CA LYS A 134 -5.35 10.09 12.07
C LYS A 134 -4.43 10.39 13.25
N SER A 135 -4.06 9.40 14.07
CA SER A 135 -3.19 9.62 15.24
C SER A 135 -1.70 9.76 14.88
N VAL A 136 -1.26 9.24 13.73
CA VAL A 136 0.16 9.26 13.32
C VAL A 136 0.60 10.51 12.54
N ILE A 137 -0.33 11.36 12.11
CA ILE A 137 -0.07 12.60 11.36
C ILE A 137 -0.39 13.86 12.19
N GLN A 138 -0.51 13.74 13.52
CA GLN A 138 -0.74 14.88 14.41
C GLN A 138 0.38 15.93 14.35
#